data_AF-A0A9Q3ESI4-F1
#
_entry.id   AF-A0A9Q3ESI4-F1
#
_cell.length_a   1.000
_cell.length_b   1.000
_cell.length_c   1.000
_cell.angle_alpha   90.00
_cell.angle_beta   90.00
_cell.angle_gamma   90.00
#
_symmetry.space_group_name_H-M   'P 1'
#
loop_
_entity.id
_entity.type
_entity.pdbx_description
1 polymer ?
#
loop_
_entity_poly.entity_id
_entity_poly.type
_entity_poly.pdbx_seq_one_letter_code
_entity_poly.pdbx_strand_id
1 'polypeptide(L)' 'MKEELIEILFQYREAFASDNEPLGSMEGHEVYIMLNVEIPYPPLLRRPASPASPRAREAFESDINEIMKLGVDRKVEHNE' A
#
# COMPACT_ATOMS: atom_id res chain seq x y z
N MET A 1 1.09 28.48 25.97
CA MET A 1 1.88 27.25 25.72
C MET A 1 1.05 26.01 25.44
N LYS A 2 0.26 25.44 26.38
CA LYS A 2 -0.52 24.22 26.07
C LYS A 2 -1.66 24.49 25.07
N GLU A 3 -2.35 25.62 25.22
CA GLU A 3 -3.43 26.04 24.33
C GLU A 3 -2.92 26.35 22.92
N GLU A 4 -1.84 27.14 22.81
CA GLU A 4 -1.17 27.40 21.53
C GLU A 4 -0.73 26.13 20.81
N LEU A 5 -0.18 25.14 21.54
CA LEU A 5 0.19 23.86 20.94
C LEU A 5 -1.04 23.12 20.38
N ILE A 6 -2.14 23.10 21.13
CA ILE A 6 -3.38 22.45 20.70
C ILE A 6 -3.94 23.16 19.46
N GLU A 7 -3.92 24.48 19.42
CA GLU A 7 -4.34 25.26 18.25
C GLU A 7 -3.51 24.93 17.01
N ILE A 8 -2.19 24.86 17.13
CA ILE A 8 -1.30 24.49 16.02
C ILE A 8 -1.59 23.07 15.54
N LEU A 9 -1.69 22.09 16.46
CA LEU A 9 -1.97 20.70 16.09
C LEU A 9 -3.33 20.55 15.42
N PHE A 10 -4.34 21.29 15.89
CA PHE A 10 -5.68 21.29 15.31
C PHE A 10 -5.70 21.96 13.92
N GLN A 11 -4.97 23.05 13.76
CA GLN A 11 -4.83 23.76 12.48
C GLN A 11 -4.17 22.89 11.41
N TYR A 12 -3.14 22.13 11.77
CA TYR A 12 -2.38 21.28 10.85
C TYR A 12 -2.72 19.80 10.95
N ARG A 13 -3.92 19.44 11.44
CA ARG A 13 -4.31 18.03 11.67
C ARG A 13 -4.15 17.12 10.44
N GLU A 14 -4.34 17.67 9.24
CA GLU A 14 -4.23 16.99 7.94
C GLU A 14 -2.77 16.76 7.51
N ALA A 15 -1.80 17.40 8.17
CA ALA A 15 -0.37 17.14 7.94
C ALA A 15 0.13 15.88 8.68
N PHE A 16 -0.70 15.27 9.52
CA PHE A 16 -0.38 14.08 10.28
C PHE A 16 -1.06 12.85 9.67
N ALA A 17 -0.35 11.74 9.63
CA ALA A 17 -0.94 10.48 9.20
C ALA A 17 -2.09 10.08 10.15
N SER A 18 -3.24 9.74 9.57
CA SER A 18 -4.39 9.22 10.31
C SER A 18 -4.98 8.01 9.60
N ASP A 19 -5.65 7.14 10.36
CA ASP A 19 -6.27 5.93 9.83
C ASP A 19 -7.46 6.22 8.88
N ASN A 20 -7.92 7.47 8.82
CA ASN A 20 -9.07 7.91 8.02
C ASN A 20 -8.66 8.49 6.66
N GLU A 21 -7.37 8.75 6.45
CA GLU A 21 -6.84 9.34 5.22
C GLU A 21 -5.90 8.33 4.55
N PRO A 22 -6.42 7.54 3.58
CA PRO A 22 -5.65 6.46 2.98
C PRO A 22 -4.45 7.02 2.21
N LEU A 23 -3.25 6.52 2.56
CA LEU A 23 -1.97 6.87 1.93
C LEU A 23 -1.99 6.72 0.40
N GLY A 24 -2.81 5.79 -0.12
CA GLY A 24 -2.99 5.58 -1.56
C GLY A 24 -3.65 6.73 -2.32
N SER A 25 -4.14 7.78 -1.65
CA SER A 25 -4.83 8.92 -2.28
C SER A 25 -3.89 10.03 -2.79
N MET A 26 -2.57 9.80 -2.76
CA MET A 26 -1.58 10.74 -3.29
C MET A 26 -1.62 10.77 -4.83
N GLU A 27 -2.07 11.89 -5.40
CA GLU A 27 -2.09 12.11 -6.85
C GLU A 27 -0.74 12.64 -7.36
N GLY A 28 -0.34 12.25 -8.59
CA GLY A 28 0.82 12.82 -9.29
C GLY A 28 2.16 12.15 -9.01
N HIS A 29 2.17 11.03 -8.29
CA HIS A 29 3.34 10.21 -7.99
C HIS A 29 3.33 8.85 -8.70
N GLU A 30 2.54 8.70 -9.76
CA GLU A 30 2.42 7.46 -10.51
C GLU A 30 3.73 7.13 -11.23
N VAL A 31 4.21 5.90 -11.08
CA VAL A 31 5.43 5.42 -11.73
C VAL A 31 5.05 4.52 -12.90
N TYR A 32 5.50 4.89 -14.11
CA TYR A 32 5.40 4.02 -15.26
C TYR A 32 6.63 3.11 -15.36
N ILE A 33 6.42 1.81 -15.16
CA ILE A 33 7.47 0.79 -15.27
C ILE A 33 7.35 0.09 -16.61
N MET A 34 8.36 0.26 -17.46
CA MET A 34 8.44 -0.40 -18.77
C MET A 34 9.43 -1.55 -18.73
N LEU A 35 9.00 -2.74 -19.16
CA LEU A 35 9.89 -3.87 -19.33
C LEU A 35 10.74 -3.67 -20.59
N ASN A 36 12.02 -4.05 -20.51
CA ASN A 36 12.94 -4.05 -21.64
C ASN A 36 12.86 -5.35 -22.48
N VAL A 37 11.84 -6.17 -22.25
CA VAL A 37 11.61 -7.47 -22.90
C VAL A 37 10.16 -7.58 -23.34
N GLU A 38 9.94 -8.29 -24.44
CA GLU A 38 8.60 -8.58 -24.97
C GLU A 38 8.18 -10.02 -24.61
N ILE A 39 6.89 -10.33 -24.84
CA ILE A 39 6.35 -11.68 -24.64
C ILE A 39 7.05 -12.66 -25.59
N PRO A 40 7.48 -13.86 -25.12
CA PRO A 40 7.20 -14.44 -23.82
C PRO A 40 8.11 -13.92 -22.70
N TYR A 41 7.50 -13.48 -21.60
CA TYR A 41 8.21 -13.06 -20.40
C TYR A 41 9.13 -14.15 -19.81
N PRO A 42 10.28 -13.78 -19.22
CA PRO A 42 11.17 -14.73 -18.56
C PRO A 42 10.44 -15.60 -17.53
N PRO A 43 10.80 -16.89 -17.38
CA PRO A 43 10.19 -17.78 -16.39
C PRO A 43 10.22 -17.24 -14.94
N LEU A 44 11.21 -16.40 -14.63
CA LEU A 44 11.31 -15.72 -13.32
C LEU A 44 10.07 -14.89 -12.98
N LEU A 45 9.43 -14.27 -13.98
CA LEU A 45 8.22 -13.46 -13.79
C LEU A 45 6.95 -14.30 -13.62
N ARG A 46 7.03 -15.62 -13.84
CA ARG A 46 5.89 -16.56 -13.73
C ARG A 46 5.99 -17.45 -12.49
N ARG A 47 6.89 -17.16 -11.56
CA ARG A 47 7.05 -17.99 -10.36
C ARG A 47 5.80 -17.88 -9.49
N PRO A 48 5.20 -19.00 -9.07
CA PRO A 48 4.12 -18.95 -8.09
C PRO A 48 4.64 -18.39 -6.77
N ALA A 49 3.73 -17.80 -5.99
CA ALA A 49 4.06 -17.41 -4.63
C ALA A 49 4.58 -18.61 -3.82
N SER A 50 5.65 -18.41 -3.07
CA SER A 50 6.17 -19.44 -2.17
C SER A 50 5.12 -19.77 -1.10
N PRO A 51 4.95 -21.04 -0.72
CA PRO A 51 4.02 -21.39 0.35
C PRO A 51 4.48 -20.76 1.67
N ALA A 52 3.54 -20.09 2.36
CA ALA A 52 3.73 -19.58 3.71
C ALA A 52 3.26 -20.60 4.77
N SER A 53 3.93 -20.64 5.92
CA SER A 53 3.49 -21.45 7.06
C SER A 53 2.16 -20.94 7.63
N PRO A 54 1.34 -21.77 8.30
CA PRO A 54 0.05 -21.34 8.85
C PRO A 54 0.17 -20.11 9.75
N ARG A 55 1.15 -20.12 10.67
CA ARG A 55 1.45 -18.99 11.55
C ARG A 55 1.85 -17.72 10.80
N ALA A 56 2.61 -17.86 9.72
CA ALA A 56 3.00 -16.71 8.91
C ALA A 56 1.78 -16.14 8.16
N ARG A 57 0.89 -16.99 7.64
CA ARG A 57 -0.34 -16.55 6.96
C ARG A 57 -1.25 -15.74 7.88
N GLU A 58 -1.46 -16.21 9.12
CA GLU A 58 -2.26 -15.50 10.12
C GLU A 58 -1.67 -14.11 10.44
N ALA A 59 -0.35 -14.00 10.57
CA ALA A 59 0.30 -12.71 10.78
C ALA A 59 0.14 -11.77 9.57
N PHE A 60 0.38 -12.28 8.36
CA PHE A 60 0.28 -11.49 7.13
C PHE A 60 -1.14 -11.04 6.83
N GLU A 61 -2.17 -11.80 7.21
CA GLU A 61 -3.56 -11.45 6.93
C GLU A 61 -3.98 -10.14 7.62
N SER A 62 -3.50 -9.88 8.84
CA SER A 62 -3.74 -8.61 9.52
C SER A 62 -3.10 -7.45 8.74
N ASP A 63 -1.82 -7.58 8.41
CA ASP A 63 -1.04 -6.53 7.75
C ASP A 63 -1.58 -6.22 6.34
N ILE A 64 -1.91 -7.26 5.56
CA ILE A 64 -2.50 -7.10 4.22
C ILE A 64 -3.84 -6.36 4.31
N ASN A 65 -4.69 -6.71 5.27
CA ASN A 65 -5.98 -6.05 5.44
C ASN A 65 -5.83 -4.57 5.81
N GLU A 66 -4.80 -4.21 6.57
CA GLU A 66 -4.49 -2.82 6.91
C GLU A 66 -4.00 -2.04 5.67
N ILE A 67 -3.05 -2.59 4.93
CA ILE A 67 -2.50 -1.98 3.71
C ILE A 67 -3.59 -1.78 2.65
N MET A 68 -4.52 -2.73 2.51
CA MET A 68 -5.70 -2.61 1.64
C MET A 68 -6.64 -1.47 2.09
N LYS A 69 -6.87 -1.30 3.39
CA LYS A 69 -7.70 -0.19 3.92
C LYS A 69 -7.05 1.17 3.71
N LEU A 70 -5.72 1.25 3.79
CA LEU A 70 -4.94 2.45 3.51
C LEU A 70 -4.87 2.78 2.01
N GLY A 71 -5.47 1.96 1.14
CA GLY A 71 -5.49 2.16 -0.30
C GLY A 71 -4.13 1.97 -0.97
N VAL A 72 -3.16 1.38 -0.26
CA VAL A 72 -1.82 1.13 -0.79
C VAL A 72 -1.82 -0.09 -1.72
N ASP A 73 -2.51 -1.15 -1.30
CA ASP A 73 -2.76 -2.33 -2.13
C ASP A 73 -4.22 -2.37 -2.60
N ARG A 74 -4.44 -3.00 -3.76
CA ARG A 74 -5.77 -3.31 -4.26
C ARG A 74 -5.82 -4.70 -4.86
N LYS A 75 -7.02 -5.27 -4.93
CA LYS A 75 -7.25 -6.47 -5.71
C LYS A 75 -7.19 -6.12 -7.19
N VAL A 76 -6.47 -6.94 -7.96
CA VAL A 76 -6.33 -6.83 -9.41
C VAL A 76 -6.77 -8.15 -10.02
N GLU A 77 -7.54 -8.10 -11.11
CA GLU A 77 -7.94 -9.30 -11.83
C GLU A 77 -6.79 -9.81 -12.71
N HIS A 78 -6.82 -11.09 -13.09
CA HIS A 78 -5.69 -11.73 -13.81
C HIS A 78 -5.30 -11.06 -15.15
N ASN A 79 -6.18 -10.23 -15.72
CA ASN A 79 -6.03 -9.63 -17.05
C ASN A 79 -6.10 -8.09 -17.06
N GLU A 80 -6.07 -7.46 -15.88
CA GLU A 80 -5.97 -5.98 -15.76
C GLU A 80 -4.50 -5.55 -15.91
#